data_AF-A0AAV0NE89-F1
#
_entry.id   AF-A0AAV0NE89-F1
#
_cell.length_a   1.000
_cell.length_b   1.000
_cell.length_c   1.000
_cell.angle_alpha   90.00
_cell.angle_beta   90.00
_cell.angle_gamma   90.00
#
_symmetry.space_group_name_H-M   'P 1'
#
loop_
_entity.id
_entity.type
_entity.pdbx_description
1 polymer ?
#
loop_
_entity_poly.entity_id
_entity_poly.type
_entity_poly.pdbx_seq_one_letter_code
_entity_poly.pdbx_strand_id
1 'polypeptide(L)'
;MASWNSFPLEITYQTLGWLAFVSWSISFYPQVILNFRRKSVVGLSLDFLLLNLTKHSSYLIYNTVLYFSPAAQQQYFEKYGHEQMIPVAANDVAFSIHAVVLTAITLFQVFIYERGTQTISKISIGIVSVVWLFAAVCVFVALPSHSWLWLISIFNHLAVSFIQVSMTVIKYIPQAVMNFMRKSTEGFSIGNILLDFTGGVANYGQMATQSIDQSMLFIPSSIII
;
A
#
# COMPACT_ATOMS: atom_id res chain seq x y z
N MET A 1 -4.90 7.13 27.14
CA MET A 1 -4.21 7.16 25.83
C MET A 1 -2.83 6.60 26.08
N ALA A 2 -2.45 5.52 25.42
CA ALA A 2 -1.11 4.98 25.50
C ALA A 2 -0.11 6.05 25.06
N SER A 3 0.75 6.48 25.97
CA SER A 3 1.87 7.38 25.70
C SER A 3 3.13 6.56 25.43
N TRP A 4 4.06 7.10 24.65
CA TRP A 4 5.37 6.50 24.46
C TRP A 4 6.07 6.31 25.79
N ASN A 5 6.61 5.12 26.02
CA ASN A 5 7.40 4.84 27.22
C ASN A 5 8.80 5.46 27.11
N SER A 6 9.30 5.63 25.87
CA SER A 6 10.62 6.20 25.58
C SER A 6 10.58 7.29 24.51
N PHE A 7 10.94 8.52 24.89
CA PHE A 7 11.05 9.65 23.96
C PHE A 7 12.02 9.41 22.79
N PRO A 8 13.19 8.77 22.97
CA PRO A 8 14.04 8.35 21.85
C PRO A 8 13.35 7.40 20.86
N LEU A 9 12.50 6.49 21.34
CA LEU A 9 11.77 5.56 20.46
C LEU A 9 10.70 6.28 19.66
N GLU A 10 10.00 7.25 20.27
CA GLU A 10 9.04 8.09 19.56
C GLU A 10 9.68 8.86 18.39
N ILE A 11 10.83 9.52 18.62
CA ILE A 11 11.57 10.23 17.57
C ILE A 11 12.02 9.26 16.48
N THR A 12 12.52 8.09 16.86
CA THR A 12 12.97 7.06 15.91
C THR A 12 11.82 6.58 15.03
N TYR A 13 10.66 6.33 15.63
CA TYR A 13 9.44 5.92 14.95
C TYR A 13 9.01 6.97 13.90
N GLN A 14 8.93 8.24 14.30
CA GLN A 14 8.53 9.32 13.39
C GLN A 14 9.56 9.49 12.24
N THR A 15 10.85 9.45 12.56
CA THR A 15 11.92 9.61 11.57
C THR A 15 11.89 8.50 10.51
N LEU A 16 11.72 7.25 10.95
CA LEU A 16 11.63 6.10 10.05
C LEU A 16 10.36 6.17 9.18
N GLY A 17 9.24 6.60 9.75
CA GLY A 17 8.00 6.76 8.99
C GLY A 17 8.06 7.85 7.92
N TRP A 18 8.67 8.99 8.24
CA TRP A 18 8.90 10.05 7.24
C TRP A 18 9.94 9.67 6.19
N LEU A 19 10.98 8.92 6.58
CA LEU A 19 11.94 8.38 5.63
C LEU A 19 11.28 7.41 4.65
N ALA A 20 10.41 6.51 5.14
CA ALA A 20 9.64 5.59 4.31
C ALA A 20 8.72 6.36 3.36
N PHE A 21 7.98 7.36 3.87
CA PHE A 21 7.13 8.23 3.06
C PHE A 21 7.91 8.91 1.92
N VAL A 22 9.05 9.55 2.22
CA VAL A 22 9.85 10.25 1.21
C VAL A 22 10.41 9.27 0.19
N SER A 23 10.97 8.15 0.64
CA SER A 23 11.59 7.15 -0.23
C SER A 23 10.58 6.58 -1.23
N TRP A 24 9.42 6.14 -0.74
CA TRP A 24 8.36 5.64 -1.62
C TRP A 24 7.73 6.74 -2.46
N SER A 25 7.52 7.96 -1.93
CA SER A 25 6.95 9.05 -2.73
C SER A 25 7.82 9.35 -3.95
N ILE A 26 9.14 9.42 -3.79
CA ILE A 26 10.08 9.67 -4.89
C ILE A 26 10.00 8.56 -5.94
N SER A 27 9.74 7.29 -5.57
CA SER A 27 9.71 6.17 -6.52
C SER A 27 8.55 6.26 -7.54
N PHE A 28 7.47 6.97 -7.22
CA PHE A 28 6.32 7.16 -8.12
C PHE A 28 6.55 8.22 -9.23
N TYR A 29 7.35 9.27 -8.97
CA TYR A 29 7.50 10.39 -9.89
C TYR A 29 8.18 10.06 -11.24
N PRO A 30 9.24 9.23 -11.30
CA PRO A 30 9.90 8.90 -12.55
C PRO A 30 8.94 8.40 -13.63
N GLN A 31 7.95 7.57 -13.25
CA GLN A 31 6.97 7.04 -14.20
C GLN A 31 6.03 8.13 -14.73
N VAL A 32 5.52 8.99 -13.84
CA VAL A 32 4.62 10.11 -14.20
C VAL A 32 5.33 11.08 -15.16
N ILE A 33 6.60 11.41 -14.86
CA ILE A 33 7.42 12.32 -15.67
C ILE A 33 7.75 11.69 -17.02
N LEU A 34 8.10 10.40 -17.05
CA LEU A 34 8.44 9.69 -18.29
C LEU A 34 7.23 9.65 -19.24
N ASN A 35 6.04 9.31 -18.72
CA ASN A 35 4.80 9.34 -19.49
C ASN A 35 4.51 10.74 -20.03
N PHE A 36 4.72 11.79 -19.21
CA PHE A 36 4.50 13.17 -19.64
C PHE A 36 5.47 13.61 -20.74
N ARG A 37 6.75 13.21 -20.66
CA ARG A 37 7.78 13.55 -21.66
C ARG A 37 7.59 12.80 -22.97
N ARG A 38 7.27 11.50 -22.90
CA ARG A 38 7.09 10.66 -24.09
C ARG A 38 5.72 10.83 -24.76
N LYS A 39 4.74 11.41 -24.04
CA LYS A 39 3.32 11.49 -24.48
C LYS A 39 2.75 10.13 -24.90
N SER A 40 3.31 9.07 -24.33
CA SER A 40 2.99 7.68 -24.63
C SER A 40 3.13 6.87 -23.35
N VAL A 41 2.19 5.96 -23.12
CA VAL A 41 2.22 4.99 -22.02
C VAL A 41 2.68 3.61 -22.49
N VAL A 42 3.17 3.49 -23.73
CA VAL A 42 3.68 2.23 -24.28
C VAL A 42 4.90 1.76 -23.48
N GLY A 43 4.75 0.57 -22.89
CA GLY A 43 5.71 -0.05 -21.97
C GLY A 43 5.26 -0.05 -20.50
N LEU A 44 4.25 0.75 -20.13
CA LEU A 44 3.59 0.66 -18.83
C LEU A 44 2.61 -0.52 -18.83
N SER A 45 2.67 -1.37 -17.80
CA SER A 45 1.68 -2.44 -17.63
C SER A 45 0.37 -1.85 -17.10
N LEU A 46 -0.67 -1.77 -17.94
CA LEU A 46 -1.99 -1.27 -17.53
C LEU A 46 -2.60 -2.11 -16.39
N ASP A 47 -2.35 -3.41 -16.41
CA ASP A 47 -2.71 -4.33 -15.34
C ASP A 47 -2.04 -3.95 -14.01
N PHE A 48 -0.82 -3.41 -14.04
CA PHE A 48 -0.03 -3.09 -12.85
C PHE A 48 -0.59 -1.82 -12.22
N LEU A 49 -0.95 -0.87 -13.07
CA LEU A 49 -1.60 0.36 -12.68
C LEU A 49 -2.95 0.08 -12.01
N LEU A 50 -3.78 -0.79 -12.60
CA LEU A 50 -5.09 -1.13 -12.06
C LEU A 50 -5.01 -1.84 -10.70
N LEU A 51 -4.11 -2.81 -10.56
CA LEU A 51 -3.89 -3.54 -9.31
C LEU A 51 -3.33 -2.63 -8.21
N ASN A 52 -2.35 -1.77 -8.53
CA ASN A 52 -1.82 -0.81 -7.57
C ASN A 52 -2.86 0.21 -7.13
N LEU A 53 -3.73 0.68 -8.03
CA LEU A 53 -4.81 1.59 -7.64
C LEU A 53 -5.70 0.95 -6.58
N THR A 54 -6.08 -0.31 -6.79
CA THR A 54 -6.91 -1.06 -5.82
C THR A 54 -6.17 -1.26 -4.49
N LYS A 55 -4.90 -1.66 -4.55
CA LYS A 55 -4.04 -1.83 -3.37
C LYS A 55 -3.92 -0.54 -2.55
N HIS A 56 -3.50 0.56 -3.19
CA HIS A 56 -3.31 1.85 -2.51
C HIS A 56 -4.62 2.45 -2.03
N SER A 57 -5.72 2.27 -2.75
CA SER A 57 -7.05 2.72 -2.28
C SER A 57 -7.49 1.97 -1.03
N SER A 58 -7.27 0.65 -0.99
CA SER A 58 -7.62 -0.18 0.17
C SER A 58 -6.74 0.14 1.39
N TYR A 59 -5.47 0.47 1.16
CA TYR A 59 -4.55 0.94 2.18
C TYR A 59 -4.95 2.33 2.72
N LEU A 60 -5.34 3.24 1.83
CA LEU A 60 -5.87 4.56 2.20
C LEU A 60 -7.13 4.46 3.05
N ILE A 61 -8.09 3.61 2.66
CA ILE A 61 -9.33 3.41 3.41
C ILE A 61 -9.02 2.91 4.83
N TYR A 62 -8.15 1.92 4.97
CA TYR A 62 -7.74 1.40 6.28
C TYR A 62 -7.10 2.48 7.16
N ASN A 63 -6.08 3.16 6.64
CA ASN A 63 -5.36 4.18 7.39
C ASN A 63 -6.28 5.35 7.77
N THR A 64 -7.10 5.82 6.84
CA THR A 64 -8.01 6.96 7.08
C THR A 64 -9.09 6.60 8.11
N VAL A 65 -9.73 5.44 7.97
CA VAL A 65 -10.79 5.04 8.91
C VAL A 65 -10.22 4.79 10.30
N LEU A 66 -9.11 4.07 10.42
CA LEU A 66 -8.52 3.78 11.72
C LEU A 66 -7.89 5.03 12.39
N TYR A 67 -7.40 5.98 11.59
CA TYR A 67 -6.81 7.23 12.10
C TYR A 67 -7.86 8.28 12.49
N PHE A 68 -8.96 8.43 11.73
CA PHE A 68 -9.93 9.49 11.97
C PHE A 68 -11.23 9.03 12.64
N SER A 69 -11.65 7.77 12.51
CA SER A 69 -12.97 7.33 13.02
C SER A 69 -12.89 6.93 14.49
N PRO A 70 -13.56 7.66 15.41
CA PRO A 70 -13.56 7.30 16.83
C PRO A 70 -14.18 5.92 17.08
N ALA A 71 -15.17 5.52 16.26
CA ALA A 71 -15.81 4.22 16.36
C ALA A 71 -14.84 3.06 16.06
N ALA A 72 -13.99 3.21 15.03
CA ALA A 72 -12.99 2.20 14.70
C ALA A 72 -11.88 2.13 15.75
N GLN A 73 -11.47 3.29 16.29
CA GLN A 73 -10.49 3.37 17.37
C GLN A 73 -11.00 2.74 18.66
N GLN A 74 -12.25 3.02 19.03
CA GLN A 74 -12.88 2.41 20.20
C GLN A 74 -12.91 0.89 20.09
N GLN A 75 -13.37 0.36 18.94
CA GLN A 75 -13.37 -1.09 18.69
C GLN A 75 -11.95 -1.69 18.74
N TYR A 76 -10.94 -0.92 18.36
CA TYR A 76 -9.54 -1.35 18.46
C TYR A 76 -9.12 -1.49 19.92
N PHE A 77 -9.40 -0.48 20.74
CA PHE A 77 -9.08 -0.52 22.15
C PHE A 77 -9.89 -1.57 22.93
N GLU A 78 -11.14 -1.81 22.55
CA GLU A 78 -11.95 -2.90 23.13
C GLU A 78 -11.36 -4.28 22.82
N LYS A 79 -10.78 -4.46 21.63
CA LYS A 79 -10.19 -5.73 21.19
C LYS A 79 -8.78 -5.97 21.72
N TYR A 80 -7.94 -4.94 21.74
CA TYR A 80 -6.50 -5.06 22.04
C TYR A 80 -6.08 -4.41 23.36
N GLY A 81 -6.96 -3.61 23.99
CA GLY A 81 -6.72 -2.90 25.25
C GLY A 81 -6.49 -1.40 25.07
N HIS A 82 -6.92 -0.59 26.05
CA HIS A 82 -6.78 0.87 26.05
C HIS A 82 -5.35 1.38 26.28
N GLU A 83 -4.45 0.49 26.70
CA GLU A 83 -3.01 0.75 26.87
C GLU A 83 -2.22 0.55 25.57
N GLN A 84 -2.87 0.07 24.51
CA GLN A 84 -2.23 -0.12 23.21
C GLN A 84 -2.26 1.17 22.38
N MET A 85 -1.28 1.33 21.49
CA MET A 85 -1.28 2.41 20.52
C MET A 85 -1.99 1.97 19.25
N ILE A 86 -2.63 2.92 18.58
CA ILE A 86 -3.17 2.69 17.24
C ILE A 86 -1.97 2.53 16.28
N PRO A 87 -1.90 1.45 15.48
CA PRO A 87 -0.75 1.13 14.65
C PRO A 87 -0.74 1.92 13.33
N VAL A 88 -1.32 3.12 13.31
CA VAL A 88 -1.43 3.99 12.13
C VAL A 88 -0.98 5.38 12.53
N ALA A 89 0.05 5.86 11.86
CA ALA A 89 0.56 7.22 12.05
C ALA A 89 0.14 8.16 10.92
N ALA A 90 0.34 9.45 11.14
CA ALA A 90 0.00 10.49 10.16
C ALA A 90 0.77 10.32 8.85
N ASN A 91 2.01 9.83 8.89
CA ASN A 91 2.81 9.56 7.70
C ASN A 91 2.23 8.41 6.85
N ASP A 92 1.58 7.41 7.45
CA ASP A 92 0.94 6.31 6.73
C ASP A 92 -0.30 6.80 5.96
N VAL A 93 -1.06 7.70 6.57
CA VAL A 93 -2.19 8.39 5.91
C VAL A 93 -1.67 9.28 4.77
N ALA A 94 -0.66 10.13 5.04
CA ALA A 94 -0.08 11.00 4.03
C ALA A 94 0.48 10.22 2.83
N PHE A 95 1.20 9.12 3.09
CA PHE A 95 1.71 8.23 2.06
C PHE A 95 0.61 7.62 1.21
N SER A 96 -0.42 7.05 1.85
CA SER A 96 -1.51 6.38 1.14
C SER A 96 -2.32 7.36 0.27
N ILE A 97 -2.57 8.59 0.74
CA ILE A 97 -3.18 9.65 -0.07
C ILE A 97 -2.30 9.95 -1.29
N HIS A 98 -1.01 10.18 -1.05
CA HIS A 98 -0.05 10.53 -2.11
C HIS A 98 0.01 9.44 -3.20
N ALA A 99 0.11 8.17 -2.78
CA ALA A 99 0.15 7.02 -3.68
C ALA A 99 -1.12 6.90 -4.54
N VAL A 100 -2.30 7.08 -3.95
CA VAL A 100 -3.58 7.07 -4.70
C VAL A 100 -3.63 8.22 -5.71
N VAL A 101 -3.23 9.43 -5.32
CA VAL A 101 -3.21 10.60 -6.21
C VAL A 101 -2.28 10.38 -7.40
N LEU A 102 -1.03 9.96 -7.19
CA LEU A 102 -0.10 9.74 -8.30
C LEU A 102 -0.51 8.57 -9.20
N THR A 103 -1.12 7.53 -8.62
CA THR A 103 -1.68 6.41 -9.40
C THR A 103 -2.87 6.89 -10.23
N ALA A 104 -3.74 7.75 -9.69
CA ALA A 104 -4.86 8.35 -10.43
C ALA A 104 -4.38 9.29 -11.55
N ILE A 105 -3.33 10.09 -11.32
CA ILE A 105 -2.69 10.90 -12.35
C ILE A 105 -2.15 10.00 -13.47
N THR A 106 -1.50 8.89 -13.13
CA THR A 106 -0.98 7.94 -14.11
C THR A 106 -2.11 7.27 -14.89
N LEU A 107 -3.25 6.97 -14.24
CA LEU A 107 -4.45 6.46 -14.91
C LEU A 107 -5.04 7.50 -15.87
N PHE A 108 -5.08 8.76 -15.47
CA PHE A 108 -5.50 9.85 -16.34
C PHE A 108 -4.58 9.99 -17.57
N GLN A 109 -3.27 9.84 -17.39
CA GLN A 109 -2.31 9.80 -18.50
C GLN A 109 -2.59 8.64 -19.48
N VAL A 110 -3.01 7.47 -18.99
CA VAL A 110 -3.39 6.33 -19.85
C VAL A 110 -4.61 6.63 -20.73
N PHE A 111 -5.53 7.48 -20.28
CA PHE A 111 -6.69 7.87 -21.07
C PHE A 111 -6.36 8.89 -22.17
N ILE A 112 -5.33 9.71 -21.99
CA ILE A 112 -4.97 10.79 -22.92
C ILE A 112 -3.86 10.37 -23.89
N TYR A 113 -2.85 9.66 -23.40
CA TYR A 113 -1.66 9.35 -24.16
C TYR A 113 -1.80 8.07 -24.98
N GLU A 114 -0.93 7.93 -25.98
CA GLU A 114 -0.92 6.76 -26.84
C GLU A 114 -0.57 5.50 -26.04
N ARG A 115 -1.50 4.54 -26.01
CA ARG A 115 -1.36 3.23 -25.35
C ARG A 115 -1.08 2.07 -26.32
N GLY A 116 -1.05 2.36 -27.62
CA GLY A 116 -0.93 1.34 -28.67
C GLY A 116 -2.02 0.27 -28.58
N THR A 117 -1.63 -0.99 -28.72
CA THR A 117 -2.52 -2.17 -28.65
C THR A 117 -2.66 -2.77 -27.24
N GLN A 118 -2.10 -2.11 -26.21
CA GLN A 118 -2.13 -2.63 -24.85
C GLN A 118 -3.56 -2.57 -24.30
N THR A 119 -4.02 -3.70 -23.78
CA THR A 119 -5.31 -3.84 -23.11
C THR A 119 -5.12 -4.40 -21.71
N ILE A 120 -6.11 -4.17 -20.84
CA ILE A 120 -6.12 -4.75 -19.49
C ILE A 120 -6.50 -6.23 -19.62
N SER A 121 -5.71 -7.09 -19.00
CA SER A 121 -5.97 -8.53 -18.93
C SER A 121 -7.27 -8.82 -18.20
N LYS A 122 -8.05 -9.76 -18.75
CA LYS A 122 -9.28 -10.27 -18.11
C LYS A 122 -9.01 -10.83 -16.72
N ILE A 123 -7.81 -11.37 -16.47
CA ILE A 123 -7.40 -11.86 -15.16
C ILE A 123 -7.31 -10.71 -14.16
N SER A 124 -6.65 -9.61 -14.53
CA SER A 124 -6.53 -8.44 -13.66
C SER A 124 -7.88 -7.78 -13.37
N ILE A 125 -8.77 -7.71 -14.36
CA ILE A 125 -10.15 -7.28 -14.16
C ILE A 125 -10.86 -8.22 -13.19
N GLY A 126 -10.76 -9.54 -13.38
CA GLY A 126 -11.37 -10.53 -12.50
C GLY A 126 -10.89 -10.41 -11.04
N ILE A 127 -9.58 -10.25 -10.82
CA ILE A 127 -9.00 -10.04 -9.48
C ILE A 127 -9.61 -8.80 -8.82
N VAL A 128 -9.61 -7.67 -9.53
CA VAL A 128 -10.15 -6.41 -9.00
C VAL A 128 -11.64 -6.52 -8.73
N SER A 129 -12.42 -7.13 -9.63
CA SER A 129 -13.83 -7.39 -9.42
C SER A 129 -14.08 -8.25 -8.19
N VAL A 130 -13.32 -9.33 -7.98
CA VAL A 130 -13.44 -10.18 -6.78
C VAL A 130 -13.15 -9.39 -5.50
N VAL A 131 -12.10 -8.57 -5.49
CA VAL A 131 -11.73 -7.75 -4.31
C VAL A 131 -12.83 -6.76 -3.95
N TRP A 132 -13.38 -6.04 -4.93
CA TRP A 132 -14.43 -5.05 -4.68
C TRP A 132 -15.80 -5.68 -4.38
N LEU A 133 -16.12 -6.83 -4.99
CA LEU A 133 -17.33 -7.59 -4.63
C LEU A 133 -17.24 -8.11 -3.19
N PHE A 134 -16.08 -8.63 -2.78
CA PHE A 134 -15.85 -9.04 -1.40
C PHE A 134 -15.99 -7.86 -0.44
N ALA A 135 -15.44 -6.69 -0.79
CA ALA A 135 -15.61 -5.47 0.00
C ALA A 135 -17.10 -5.14 0.21
N ALA A 136 -17.91 -5.22 -0.86
CA ALA A 136 -19.35 -5.00 -0.77
C ALA A 136 -20.03 -6.00 0.18
N VAL A 137 -19.69 -7.29 0.08
CA VAL A 137 -20.20 -8.33 0.99
C VAL A 137 -19.81 -8.04 2.44
N CYS A 138 -18.55 -7.66 2.70
CA CYS A 138 -18.09 -7.30 4.04
C CYS A 138 -18.87 -6.11 4.62
N VAL A 139 -19.22 -5.11 3.80
CA VAL A 139 -20.09 -4.00 4.21
C VAL A 139 -21.45 -4.53 4.67
N PHE A 140 -22.10 -5.39 3.88
CA PHE A 140 -23.39 -5.97 4.28
C PHE A 140 -23.32 -6.80 5.56
N VAL A 141 -22.22 -7.52 5.79
CA VAL A 141 -22.00 -8.32 7.00
C VAL A 141 -21.73 -7.44 8.22
N ALA A 142 -20.99 -6.35 8.08
CA ALA A 142 -20.63 -5.48 9.19
C ALA A 142 -21.72 -4.47 9.57
N LEU A 143 -22.68 -4.21 8.68
CA LEU A 143 -23.78 -3.26 8.92
C LEU A 143 -24.61 -3.62 10.16
N PRO A 144 -25.08 -4.88 10.37
CA PRO A 144 -25.88 -5.23 11.54
C PRO A 144 -25.09 -5.25 12.86
N SER A 145 -23.82 -5.63 12.81
CA SER A 145 -22.95 -5.77 13.99
C SER A 145 -22.17 -4.50 14.32
N HIS A 146 -22.26 -3.45 13.49
CA HIS A 146 -21.44 -2.25 13.55
C HIS A 146 -19.93 -2.53 13.69
N SER A 147 -19.44 -3.67 13.21
CA SER A 147 -18.06 -4.12 13.39
C SER A 147 -17.12 -3.51 12.34
N TRP A 148 -16.98 -2.18 12.38
CA TRP A 148 -16.19 -1.38 11.44
C TRP A 148 -14.70 -1.76 11.42
N LEU A 149 -14.10 -2.01 12.59
CA LEU A 149 -12.70 -2.43 12.66
C LEU A 149 -12.48 -3.76 11.94
N TRP A 150 -13.37 -4.73 12.17
CA TRP A 150 -13.28 -6.03 11.50
C TRP A 150 -13.39 -5.88 9.99
N LEU A 151 -14.33 -5.05 9.52
CA LEU A 151 -14.51 -4.77 8.09
C LEU A 151 -13.26 -4.17 7.45
N ILE A 152 -12.70 -3.11 8.04
CA ILE A 152 -11.54 -2.45 7.44
C ILE A 152 -10.31 -3.35 7.50
N SER A 153 -10.12 -4.12 8.57
CA SER A 153 -9.01 -5.06 8.70
C SER A 153 -9.13 -6.18 7.68
N ILE A 154 -10.29 -6.84 7.55
CA ILE A 154 -10.44 -7.98 6.62
C ILE A 154 -10.37 -7.52 5.16
N PHE A 155 -10.98 -6.37 4.84
CA PHE A 155 -10.90 -5.80 3.50
C PHE A 155 -9.46 -5.41 3.16
N ASN A 156 -8.76 -4.72 4.07
CA ASN A 156 -7.37 -4.34 3.85
C ASN A 156 -6.47 -5.58 3.68
N HIS A 157 -6.61 -6.57 4.55
CA HIS A 157 -5.77 -7.76 4.50
C HIS A 157 -6.01 -8.56 3.23
N LEU A 158 -7.27 -8.73 2.81
CA LEU A 158 -7.57 -9.34 1.53
C LEU A 158 -7.03 -8.49 0.39
N ALA A 159 -7.40 -7.22 0.29
CA ALA A 159 -7.05 -6.39 -0.86
C ALA A 159 -5.54 -6.17 -0.98
N VAL A 160 -4.85 -5.81 0.10
CA VAL A 160 -3.43 -5.50 0.07
C VAL A 160 -2.61 -6.77 -0.09
N SER A 161 -2.76 -7.75 0.81
CA SER A 161 -1.91 -8.96 0.78
C SER A 161 -2.19 -9.82 -0.45
N PHE A 162 -3.45 -10.02 -0.84
CA PHE A 162 -3.76 -10.83 -2.03
C PHE A 162 -3.23 -10.19 -3.30
N ILE A 163 -3.43 -8.88 -3.48
CA ILE A 163 -2.95 -8.17 -4.66
C ILE A 163 -1.43 -8.16 -4.69
N GLN A 164 -0.78 -7.89 -3.56
CA GLN A 164 0.68 -7.86 -3.45
C GLN A 164 1.30 -9.20 -3.84
N VAL A 165 0.82 -10.31 -3.26
CA VAL A 165 1.28 -11.66 -3.61
C VAL A 165 1.01 -11.96 -5.08
N SER A 166 -0.18 -11.63 -5.58
CA SER A 166 -0.54 -11.84 -6.99
C SER A 166 0.39 -11.07 -7.93
N MET A 167 0.73 -9.82 -7.60
CA MET A 167 1.65 -8.99 -8.39
C MET A 167 3.07 -9.55 -8.35
N THR A 168 3.55 -10.03 -7.21
CA THR A 168 4.86 -10.66 -7.08
C THR A 168 4.97 -11.91 -7.93
N VAL A 169 3.99 -12.82 -7.83
CA VAL A 169 3.99 -14.09 -8.56
C VAL A 169 3.80 -13.88 -10.06
N ILE A 170 2.85 -13.03 -10.46
CA ILE A 170 2.44 -12.90 -11.87
C ILE A 170 3.33 -11.93 -12.65
N LYS A 171 3.98 -10.97 -11.99
CA LYS A 171 4.71 -9.90 -12.69
C LYS A 171 6.16 -9.81 -12.31
N TYR A 172 6.45 -9.66 -11.03
CA TYR A 172 7.83 -9.41 -10.61
C TYR A 172 8.72 -10.63 -10.82
N ILE A 173 8.23 -11.85 -10.55
CA ILE A 173 8.99 -13.08 -10.82
C ILE A 173 9.26 -13.27 -12.32
N PRO A 174 8.26 -13.25 -13.23
CA PRO A 174 8.54 -13.36 -14.66
C PRO A 174 9.44 -12.24 -15.18
N GLN A 175 9.28 -11.00 -14.70
CA GLN A 175 10.14 -9.89 -15.09
C GLN A 175 11.59 -10.10 -14.64
N ALA A 176 11.81 -10.61 -13.43
CA ALA A 176 13.14 -10.95 -12.93
C ALA A 176 13.79 -12.05 -13.77
N VAL A 177 13.03 -13.10 -14.12
CA VAL A 177 13.49 -14.19 -14.99
C VAL A 177 13.84 -13.67 -16.38
N MET A 178 13.00 -12.84 -16.99
CA MET A 178 13.30 -12.24 -18.30
C MET A 178 14.55 -11.35 -18.27
N ASN A 179 14.70 -10.53 -17.23
CA ASN A 179 15.87 -9.67 -17.07
C ASN A 179 17.15 -10.52 -16.91
N PHE A 180 17.08 -11.62 -16.16
CA PHE A 180 18.19 -12.57 -16.01
C PHE A 180 18.53 -13.25 -17.34
N MET A 181 17.53 -13.71 -18.09
CA MET A 181 17.72 -14.34 -19.40
C MET A 181 18.30 -13.36 -20.44
N ARG A 182 17.89 -12.09 -20.42
CA ARG A 182 18.37 -11.04 -21.34
C ARG A 182 19.72 -10.46 -20.95
N LYS A 183 20.22 -10.74 -19.74
CA LYS A 183 21.41 -10.13 -19.13
C LYS A 183 21.44 -8.59 -19.24
N SER A 184 20.27 -7.96 -19.28
CA SER A 184 20.11 -6.52 -19.42
C SER A 184 18.93 -6.07 -18.56
N THR A 185 19.12 -4.96 -17.85
CA THR A 185 18.09 -4.25 -17.09
C THR A 185 17.65 -2.97 -17.80
N GLU A 186 17.97 -2.80 -19.08
CA GLU A 186 17.49 -1.64 -19.85
C GLU A 186 15.95 -1.59 -19.85
N GLY A 187 15.41 -0.47 -19.35
CA GLY A 187 13.98 -0.27 -19.16
C GLY A 187 13.43 -0.62 -17.76
N PHE A 188 14.26 -1.16 -16.85
CA PHE A 188 13.89 -1.45 -15.47
C PHE A 188 14.58 -0.47 -14.52
N SER A 189 13.79 0.39 -13.83
CA SER A 189 14.34 1.41 -12.93
C SER A 189 14.89 0.79 -11.65
N ILE A 190 16.19 0.46 -11.65
CA ILE A 190 16.91 -0.03 -10.46
C ILE A 190 16.76 0.95 -9.29
N GLY A 191 16.77 2.25 -9.58
CA GLY A 191 16.58 3.30 -8.57
C GLY A 191 15.23 3.19 -7.84
N ASN A 192 14.15 2.87 -8.56
CA ASN A 192 12.84 2.67 -7.94
C ASN A 192 12.84 1.47 -6.99
N ILE A 193 13.54 0.39 -7.34
CA ILE A 193 13.62 -0.83 -6.51
C ILE A 193 14.42 -0.56 -5.23
N LEU A 194 15.52 0.19 -5.34
CA LEU A 194 16.32 0.57 -4.17
C LEU A 194 15.52 1.48 -3.23
N LEU A 195 14.74 2.41 -3.78
CA LEU A 195 13.83 3.24 -2.99
C LEU A 195 12.70 2.41 -2.35
N ASP A 196 12.09 1.50 -3.10
CA ASP A 196 11.06 0.60 -2.57
C ASP A 196 11.60 -0.29 -1.44
N PHE A 197 12.82 -0.81 -1.60
CA PHE A 197 13.52 -1.57 -0.57
C PHE A 197 13.83 -0.71 0.65
N THR A 198 14.33 0.51 0.45
CA THR A 198 14.68 1.44 1.54
C THR A 198 13.44 1.84 2.33
N GLY A 199 12.35 2.18 1.65
CA GLY A 199 11.06 2.47 2.28
C GLY A 199 10.50 1.28 3.04
N GLY A 200 10.63 0.07 2.49
CA GLY A 200 10.24 -1.18 3.15
C GLY A 200 11.01 -1.41 4.44
N VAL A 201 12.35 -1.33 4.41
CA VAL A 201 13.21 -1.48 5.59
C VAL A 201 12.88 -0.42 6.65
N ALA A 202 12.69 0.83 6.24
CA ALA A 202 12.34 1.91 7.15
C ALA A 202 10.97 1.68 7.81
N ASN A 203 9.96 1.23 7.06
CA ASN A 203 8.65 0.92 7.61
C ASN A 203 8.68 -0.26 8.59
N TYR A 204 9.40 -1.35 8.27
CA TYR A 204 9.63 -2.44 9.23
C TYR A 204 10.36 -1.95 10.49
N GLY A 205 11.33 -1.05 10.33
CA GLY A 205 12.00 -0.40 11.46
C GLY A 205 11.04 0.39 12.34
N GLN A 206 10.17 1.22 11.74
CA GLN A 206 9.12 1.98 12.46
C GLN A 206 8.26 1.03 13.29
N MET A 207 7.80 -0.08 12.70
CA MET A 207 6.99 -1.07 13.43
C MET A 207 7.75 -1.76 14.56
N ALA A 208 9.02 -2.12 14.33
CA ALA A 208 9.87 -2.72 15.35
C ALA A 208 10.07 -1.76 16.54
N THR A 209 10.28 -0.47 16.28
CA THR A 209 10.38 0.56 17.34
C THR A 209 9.13 0.63 18.19
N GLN A 210 7.94 0.62 17.57
CA GLN A 210 6.68 0.60 18.31
C GLN A 210 6.51 -0.70 19.11
N SER A 211 6.83 -1.85 18.53
CA SER A 211 6.75 -3.15 19.22
C SER A 211 7.67 -3.23 20.43
N ILE A 212 8.90 -2.69 20.33
CA ILE A 212 9.86 -2.61 21.43
C ILE A 212 9.31 -1.72 22.56
N ASP A 213 8.73 -0.56 22.23
CA ASP A 213 8.17 0.36 23.23
C ASP A 213 6.99 -0.28 23.99
N GLN A 214 6.16 -1.07 23.30
CA GLN A 214 4.95 -1.68 23.89
C GLN A 214 5.20 -3.05 24.55
N SER A 215 6.44 -3.58 24.52
CA SER A 215 6.80 -4.91 25.06
C SER A 215 5.90 -6.06 24.57
N MET A 216 5.27 -5.90 23.41
CA MET A 216 4.51 -6.94 22.71
C MET A 216 5.05 -7.08 21.30
N LEU A 217 5.26 -8.33 20.87
CA LEU A 217 5.56 -8.64 19.48
C LEU A 217 4.31 -8.32 18.66
N PHE A 218 4.22 -7.09 18.16
CA PHE A 218 3.27 -6.78 17.09
C PHE A 218 3.75 -7.56 15.87
N ILE A 219 3.12 -8.71 15.61
CA ILE A 219 3.04 -9.27 14.26
C ILE A 219 1.75 -8.69 13.67
N PRO A 220 1.82 -7.57 12.94
CA PRO A 220 0.64 -7.04 12.31
C PRO A 220 0.00 -8.10 11.42
N SER A 221 -1.30 -8.26 11.59
CA SER A 221 -2.22 -8.83 10.59
C SER A 221 -2.40 -7.87 9.40
N SER A 222 -1.34 -7.15 9.05
CA SER A 222 -1.18 -6.33 7.86
C SER A 222 0.19 -6.59 7.20
N ILE A 223 1.02 -7.49 7.78
CA ILE A 223 2.28 -7.94 7.18
C ILE A 223 1.98 -9.02 6.15
N ILE A 224 1.66 -8.59 4.93
CA ILE A 224 2.33 -9.12 3.74
C ILE A 224 2.49 -7.92 2.80
N ILE A 225 3.61 -7.20 2.94
CA ILE A 225 4.20 -6.35 1.89
C ILE A 225 5.20 -7.21 1.13
#